data_AF-A0A9P9XU30-F1
#
_entry.id   AF-A0A9P9XU30-F1
#
_cell.length_a   1.000
_cell.length_b   1.000
_cell.length_c   1.000
_cell.angle_alpha   90.00
_cell.angle_beta   90.00
_cell.angle_gamma   90.00
#
_symmetry.space_group_name_H-M   'P 1'
#
loop_
_entity.id
_entity.type
_entity.pdbx_description
1 polymer ?
#
loop_
_entity_poly.entity_id
_entity_poly.type
_entity_poly.pdbx_seq_one_letter_code
_entity_poly.pdbx_strand_id
1 'polypeptide(L)'
;MANYVPPPYSGQPRRYPGPVSAVAPQAALANHDYAFRIRIDTSTTVRQVNNIVDIAGSAAEQAGAIAEAVTAECGIPMIDGNGHPRPIDVEISACLTVDGSGNFVGDDKSLAGVVQQQ
;
A
#
# COMPACT_ATOMS: atom_id res chain seq x y z
N MET A 1 -0.96 27.57 -39.34
CA MET A 1 -1.13 27.08 -37.96
C MET A 1 -1.63 25.64 -38.06
N ALA A 2 -0.79 24.66 -37.73
CA ALA A 2 -1.16 23.25 -37.80
C ALA A 2 -1.82 22.85 -36.47
N ASN A 3 -3.07 22.39 -36.53
CA ASN A 3 -3.79 21.88 -35.37
C ASN A 3 -3.17 20.54 -34.96
N TYR A 4 -2.57 20.48 -33.77
CA TYR A 4 -2.08 19.25 -33.19
C TYR A 4 -3.28 18.37 -32.80
N VAL A 5 -3.42 17.22 -33.46
CA VAL A 5 -4.39 16.18 -33.09
C VAL A 5 -3.62 15.11 -32.32
N PRO A 6 -3.89 14.91 -31.01
CA PRO A 6 -3.22 13.86 -30.27
C PRO A 6 -3.61 12.48 -30.83
N PRO A 7 -2.66 11.52 -30.90
CA PRO A 7 -2.96 10.18 -31.38
C PRO A 7 -3.95 9.47 -30.43
N PRO A 8 -4.77 8.53 -30.95
CA PRO A 8 -5.72 7.79 -30.13
C PRO A 8 -4.98 7.02 -29.02
N TYR A 9 -5.54 7.06 -27.80
CA TYR A 9 -5.05 6.31 -26.65
C TYR A 9 -5.05 4.81 -26.98
N SER A 10 -3.88 4.25 -27.29
CA SER A 10 -3.68 2.81 -27.30
C SER A 10 -3.52 2.39 -25.84
N GLY A 11 -4.47 1.62 -25.32
CA GLY A 11 -4.55 1.16 -23.92
C GLY A 11 -3.45 0.18 -23.50
N GLN A 12 -2.19 0.45 -23.86
CA GLN A 12 -1.05 -0.27 -23.31
C GLN A 12 -0.40 0.56 -22.19
N PRO A 13 -0.09 -0.04 -21.03
CA PRO A 13 0.59 0.66 -19.94
C PRO A 13 1.96 1.12 -20.43
N ARG A 14 2.13 2.44 -20.60
CA ARG A 14 3.44 3.00 -20.89
C ARG A 14 4.28 2.94 -19.63
N ARG A 15 5.31 2.08 -19.62
CA ARG A 15 6.41 2.19 -18.66
C ARG A 15 7.10 3.53 -18.91
N TYR A 16 6.96 4.50 -18.00
CA TYR A 16 7.76 5.72 -18.02
C TYR A 16 9.21 5.35 -17.68
N PRO A 17 10.19 5.57 -18.58
CA PRO A 17 11.59 5.34 -18.29
C PRO A 17 12.13 6.59 -17.59
N GLY A 18 11.94 6.65 -16.28
CA GLY A 18 12.58 7.63 -15.41
C GLY A 18 12.86 6.98 -14.06
N PRO A 19 13.92 7.38 -13.34
CA PRO A 19 14.12 6.91 -11.98
C PRO A 19 12.89 7.31 -11.15
N VAL A 20 12.20 6.34 -10.58
CA VAL A 20 11.23 6.55 -9.49
C VAL A 20 12.01 6.99 -8.27
N SER A 21 12.41 8.25 -8.23
CA SER A 21 12.97 8.90 -7.06
C SER A 21 12.36 10.28 -6.95
N ALA A 22 11.25 10.34 -6.23
CA ALA A 22 10.71 11.58 -5.69
C ALA A 22 10.07 11.27 -4.34
N VAL A 23 10.89 10.88 -3.36
CA VAL A 23 10.50 11.14 -1.97
C VAL A 23 10.73 12.64 -1.79
N ALA A 24 9.66 13.43 -1.94
CA ALA A 24 9.71 14.84 -1.62
C ALA A 24 10.11 15.01 -0.14
N PRO A 25 10.98 15.98 0.21
CA PRO A 25 11.33 16.24 1.59
C PRO A 25 10.07 16.55 2.41
N GLN A 26 9.98 15.94 3.59
CA GLN A 26 8.79 15.90 4.45
C GLN A 26 8.17 17.28 4.76
N ALA A 27 8.96 18.36 4.66
CA ALA A 27 8.51 19.74 4.87
C ALA A 27 7.67 20.34 3.73
N ALA A 28 7.70 19.76 2.52
CA ALA A 28 6.93 20.24 1.36
C ALA A 28 5.50 19.66 1.29
N LEU A 29 5.14 18.75 2.20
CA LEU A 29 3.83 18.07 2.23
C LEU A 29 2.78 18.77 3.10
N ALA A 30 3.13 19.88 3.76
CA ALA A 30 2.30 20.48 4.80
C ALA A 30 1.04 21.21 4.29
N ASN A 31 0.97 21.59 3.01
CA ASN A 31 -0.13 22.41 2.44
C ASN A 31 -0.63 21.90 1.07
N HIS A 32 -0.80 20.59 0.90
CA HIS A 32 -1.57 20.08 -0.24
C HIS A 32 -2.99 19.81 0.22
N ASP A 33 -3.95 20.61 -0.26
CA ASP A 33 -5.38 20.25 -0.26
C ASP A 33 -5.55 19.08 -1.24
N TYR A 34 -5.25 17.87 -0.77
CA TYR A 34 -5.50 16.66 -1.55
C TYR A 34 -7.00 16.54 -1.80
N ALA A 35 -7.39 16.43 -3.06
CA ALA A 35 -8.80 16.24 -3.40
C ALA A 35 -9.34 14.90 -2.86
N PHE A 36 -8.46 13.91 -2.69
CA PHE A 36 -8.75 12.62 -2.09
C PHE A 36 -7.62 12.16 -1.18
N ARG A 37 -7.96 11.83 0.08
CA ARG A 37 -7.06 11.15 1.01
C ARG A 37 -7.61 9.78 1.36
N ILE A 38 -6.76 8.77 1.27
CA ILE A 38 -7.07 7.38 1.61
C ILE A 38 -6.14 7.00 2.76
N ARG A 39 -6.73 6.71 3.92
CA ARG A 39 -6.00 6.19 5.07
C ARG A 39 -6.49 4.80 5.36
N ILE A 40 -5.58 3.84 5.38
CA ILE A 40 -5.88 2.43 5.67
C ILE A 40 -5.01 2.01 6.85
N ASP A 41 -5.66 1.47 7.88
CA ASP A 41 -4.99 0.88 9.02
C ASP A 41 -5.27 -0.63 9.01
N THR A 42 -4.21 -1.42 8.88
CA THR A 42 -4.26 -2.89 8.92
C THR A 42 -3.42 -3.43 10.07
N SER A 43 -3.40 -2.70 11.19
CA SER A 43 -2.72 -3.15 12.39
C SER A 43 -3.34 -4.44 12.93
N THR A 44 -2.49 -5.40 13.23
CA THR A 44 -2.86 -6.68 13.83
C THR A 44 -2.28 -6.75 15.23
N THR A 45 -3.11 -7.08 16.22
CA THR A 45 -2.68 -7.26 17.60
C THR A 45 -3.02 -8.67 18.07
N VAL A 46 -2.00 -9.42 18.47
CA VAL A 46 -2.14 -10.74 19.12
C VAL A 46 -1.99 -10.53 20.61
N ARG A 47 -2.99 -10.92 21.41
CA ARG A 47 -3.04 -10.74 22.86
C ARG A 47 -3.22 -12.07 23.57
N GLN A 48 -2.91 -12.11 24.87
CA GLN A 48 -3.04 -13.28 25.74
C GLN A 48 -1.90 -14.29 25.54
N VAL A 49 -2.17 -15.59 25.71
CA VAL A 49 -1.14 -16.61 25.89
C VAL A 49 -1.35 -17.75 24.91
N ASN A 50 -0.27 -18.28 24.35
CA ASN A 50 -0.26 -19.48 23.50
C ASN A 50 -1.08 -19.36 22.20
N ASN A 51 -1.11 -18.18 21.58
CA ASN A 51 -1.70 -18.03 20.25
C ASN A 51 -0.74 -18.55 19.18
N ILE A 52 -1.32 -19.17 18.15
CA ILE A 52 -0.63 -19.56 16.92
C ILE A 52 -1.32 -18.82 15.78
N VAL A 53 -0.63 -17.88 15.14
CA VAL A 53 -1.19 -17.02 14.10
C VAL A 53 -0.33 -17.10 12.85
N ASP A 54 -0.92 -17.62 11.78
CA ASP A 54 -0.33 -17.60 10.44
C ASP A 54 -0.54 -16.24 9.79
N ILE A 55 0.58 -15.61 9.42
CA ILE A 55 0.60 -14.34 8.70
C ILE A 55 1.43 -14.54 7.43
N ALA A 56 0.77 -14.34 6.28
CA ALA A 56 1.32 -14.57 4.94
C ALA A 56 2.41 -13.55 4.51
N GLY A 57 2.99 -12.79 5.43
CA GLY A 57 4.01 -11.79 5.15
C GLY A 57 4.21 -10.81 6.30
N SER A 58 5.29 -10.03 6.22
CA SER A 58 5.57 -8.94 7.15
C SER A 58 4.57 -7.78 7.01
N ALA A 59 4.45 -6.95 8.04
CA ALA A 59 3.61 -5.75 7.98
C ALA A 59 4.01 -4.81 6.81
N ALA A 60 5.30 -4.75 6.46
CA ALA A 60 5.77 -3.95 5.33
C ALA A 60 5.30 -4.51 3.97
N GLU A 61 5.36 -5.82 3.79
CA GLU A 61 4.86 -6.49 2.58
C GLU A 61 3.35 -6.32 2.43
N GLN A 62 2.61 -6.41 3.54
CA GLN A 62 1.17 -6.17 3.56
C GLN A 62 0.83 -4.72 3.19
N ALA A 63 1.55 -3.73 3.77
CA ALA A 63 1.35 -2.33 3.41
C ALA A 63 1.62 -2.07 1.93
N GLY A 64 2.69 -2.66 1.37
CA GLY A 64 3.03 -2.57 -0.05
C GLY A 64 1.94 -3.16 -0.94
N ALA A 65 1.48 -4.38 -0.64
CA ALA A 65 0.41 -5.04 -1.40
C ALA A 65 -0.90 -4.24 -1.38
N ILE A 66 -1.26 -3.65 -0.24
CA ILE A 66 -2.43 -2.79 -0.13
C ILE A 66 -2.25 -1.50 -0.95
N ALA A 67 -1.06 -0.90 -0.93
CA ALA A 67 -0.76 0.30 -1.72
C ALA A 67 -0.92 0.04 -3.21
N GLU A 68 -0.42 -1.09 -3.69
CA GLU A 68 -0.57 -1.53 -5.07
C GLU A 68 -2.05 -1.76 -5.42
N ALA A 69 -2.79 -2.50 -4.59
CA ALA A 69 -4.21 -2.74 -4.83
C ALA A 69 -5.03 -1.44 -4.89
N VAL A 70 -4.76 -0.50 -3.98
CA VAL A 70 -5.46 0.79 -3.94
C VAL A 70 -5.14 1.65 -5.16
N THR A 71 -3.87 1.67 -5.59
CA THR A 71 -3.44 2.52 -6.71
C THR A 71 -3.74 1.92 -8.08
N ALA A 72 -3.77 0.60 -8.21
CA ALA A 72 -3.98 -0.10 -9.48
C ALA A 72 -5.43 -0.52 -9.73
N GLU A 73 -6.18 -0.91 -8.67
CA GLU A 73 -7.46 -1.62 -8.84
C GLU A 73 -8.69 -0.82 -8.39
N CYS A 74 -8.49 0.24 -7.58
CA CYS A 74 -9.62 0.96 -6.96
C CYS A 74 -10.39 1.87 -7.96
N GLY A 75 -9.92 1.98 -9.21
CA GLY A 75 -10.65 2.70 -10.27
C GLY A 75 -10.87 4.19 -9.98
N ILE A 76 -10.04 4.77 -9.11
CA ILE A 76 -10.19 6.16 -8.68
C ILE A 76 -9.92 7.05 -9.89
N PRO A 77 -10.85 7.95 -10.28
CA PRO A 77 -10.63 8.83 -11.41
C PRO A 77 -9.47 9.77 -11.11
N MET A 78 -8.31 9.44 -11.69
CA MET A 78 -7.04 10.13 -11.47
C MET A 78 -6.93 11.45 -12.25
N ILE A 79 -7.94 11.79 -13.05
CA ILE A 79 -7.97 12.99 -13.89
C ILE A 79 -9.21 13.81 -13.51
N ASP A 80 -9.06 15.12 -13.30
CA ASP A 80 -10.17 16.02 -13.02
C ASP A 80 -10.98 16.37 -14.28
N GLY A 81 -12.09 17.11 -14.12
CA GLY A 81 -12.94 17.52 -15.25
C GLY A 81 -12.24 18.45 -16.26
N ASN A 82 -11.05 18.95 -15.92
CA ASN A 82 -10.23 19.84 -16.73
C ASN A 82 -9.02 19.11 -17.36
N GLY A 83 -8.84 17.81 -17.10
CA GLY A 83 -7.76 17.00 -17.66
C GLY A 83 -6.48 16.94 -16.82
N HIS A 84 -6.44 17.49 -15.59
CA HIS A 84 -5.24 17.45 -14.74
C HIS A 84 -5.22 16.21 -13.84
N PRO A 85 -4.03 15.65 -13.53
CA PRO A 85 -3.89 14.64 -12.48
C PRO A 85 -4.43 15.16 -11.14
N ARG A 86 -5.35 14.43 -10.52
CA ARG A 86 -5.84 14.74 -9.16
C ARG A 86 -4.76 14.39 -8.14
N PRO A 87 -4.39 15.29 -7.21
CA PRO A 87 -3.53 14.94 -6.08
C PRO A 87 -4.24 13.96 -5.14
N ILE A 88 -3.65 12.78 -4.95
CA ILE A 88 -4.15 11.74 -4.04
C ILE A 88 -3.08 11.47 -2.99
N ASP A 89 -3.49 11.44 -1.73
CA ASP A 89 -2.66 11.07 -0.59
C ASP A 89 -3.09 9.69 -0.08
N VAL A 90 -2.18 8.72 -0.10
CA VAL A 90 -2.44 7.34 0.37
C VAL A 90 -1.51 7.05 1.53
N GLU A 91 -2.10 6.89 2.71
CA GLU A 91 -1.40 6.51 3.93
C GLU A 91 -1.84 5.11 4.35
N ILE A 92 -0.89 4.18 4.42
CA ILE A 92 -1.14 2.81 4.88
C ILE A 92 -0.30 2.54 6.12
N SER A 93 -0.99 2.24 7.21
CA SER A 93 -0.40 1.85 8.48
C SER A 93 -0.57 0.35 8.67
N ALA A 94 0.51 -0.40 8.55
CA ALA A 94 0.55 -1.81 8.90
C ALA A 94 1.49 -2.00 10.09
N CYS A 95 0.99 -2.65 11.14
CA CYS A 95 1.74 -2.91 12.36
C CYS A 95 1.35 -4.28 12.90
N LEU A 96 2.33 -5.00 13.44
CA LEU A 96 2.09 -6.24 14.17
C LEU A 96 2.53 -6.03 15.62
N THR A 97 1.57 -6.11 16.54
CA THR A 97 1.84 -6.04 17.97
C THR A 97 1.54 -7.40 18.58
N VAL A 98 2.52 -7.98 19.27
CA VAL A 98 2.36 -9.23 20.01
C VAL A 98 2.54 -8.94 21.49
N ASP A 99 1.51 -9.23 22.27
CA ASP A 99 1.45 -9.00 23.71
C ASP A 99 1.07 -10.27 24.46
N GLY A 100 1.66 -10.48 25.65
CA GLY A 100 1.58 -11.72 26.42
C GLY A 100 2.72 -12.71 26.13
N SER A 101 2.54 -13.99 26.45
CA SER A 101 3.62 -15.00 26.42
C SER A 101 3.25 -16.26 25.63
N GLY A 102 4.25 -16.97 25.10
CA GLY A 102 4.03 -18.20 24.33
C GLY A 102 3.33 -18.01 22.98
N ASN A 103 3.20 -16.76 22.50
CA ASN A 103 2.61 -16.48 21.19
C ASN A 103 3.62 -16.80 20.08
N PHE A 104 3.16 -17.53 19.07
CA PHE A 104 3.89 -17.79 17.84
C PHE A 104 3.17 -17.15 16.67
N VAL A 105 3.87 -16.23 16.02
CA VAL A 105 3.36 -15.47 14.87
C VAL A 105 4.40 -15.56 13.78
N GLY A 106 4.01 -16.02 12.60
CA GLY A 106 4.92 -16.22 11.49
C GLY A 106 4.24 -16.82 10.29
N ASP A 107 5.04 -17.11 9.26
CA ASP A 107 4.56 -17.83 8.09
C ASP A 107 4.35 -19.32 8.40
N ASP A 108 3.59 -19.99 7.53
CA ASP A 108 3.30 -21.43 7.60
C ASP A 108 4.55 -22.30 7.86
N LYS A 109 5.70 -21.94 7.27
CA LYS A 109 6.97 -22.65 7.49
C LYS A 109 7.49 -22.51 8.91
N SER A 110 7.43 -21.30 9.47
CA SER A 110 7.83 -21.01 10.84
C SER A 110 6.91 -21.66 11.85
N LEU A 111 5.62 -21.80 11.51
CA LEU A 111 4.60 -22.39 12.38
C LEU A 111 4.56 -23.91 12.36
N ALA A 112 4.88 -24.55 11.23
CA ALA A 112 4.90 -26.01 11.11
C ALA A 112 5.80 -26.68 12.15
N GLY A 113 6.95 -26.06 12.49
CA GLY A 113 7.87 -26.57 13.51
C GLY A 113 7.35 -26.43 14.95
N VAL A 114 6.41 -25.52 15.20
CA VAL A 114 5.86 -25.23 16.53
C VAL A 114 4.69 -26.16 16.83
N VAL A 115 3.82 -26.36 15.84
CA VAL A 115 2.68 -27.28 15.95
C VAL A 115 3.15 -28.73 16.13
N GLN A 116 4.30 -29.10 15.56
CA GLN A 116 4.89 -30.44 15.76
C GLN A 116 5.55 -30.65 17.14
N GLN A 117 5.79 -29.59 17.91
CA GLN A 117 6.45 -29.64 19.22
C GLN A 117 5.50 -29.53 20.42
N GLN A 118 4.19 -29.37 20.17
CA GLN A 118 3.13 -29.42 21.18
C GLN A 118 2.51 -30.81 21.26
#